data_AF-A0A4Q8LDR2-F1
#
_entry.id   AF-A0A4Q8LDR2-F1
#
_cell.length_a   1.000
_cell.length_b   1.000
_cell.length_c   1.000
_cell.angle_alpha   90.00
_cell.angle_beta   90.00
_cell.angle_gamma   90.00
#
_symmetry.space_group_name_H-M   'P 1'
#
loop_
_entity.id
_entity.type
_entity.pdbx_description
1 polymer ?
#
loop_
_entity_poly.entity_id
_entity_poly.type
_entity_poly.pdbx_seq_one_letter_code
_entity_poly.pdbx_strand_id
1 'polypeptide(L)'
;MSAPRRALLVIDVQNAYFSGPLRIAHPPVSESLPNLVRAIDAAHAHGVPVVVIQHTTVVDAPVFAEGSDGWALHPQVAARPREHHVLKARPSAFAGTDLAAWLAARDIDTVTVVGYMTHNCNASSVFEAFHRGLRVEVLADASGALAYANAAGQASAEEIHRVFSVVFHSNFAAVVSTEAWIAALQAGQTLQPYNVLSSHQRARGDTASPTPTVVRSRDFTGTRAWEALPIARLDGVGVRLHWTDQPYVWHVNDGQEIFAVLDGRVRMHWRRHGTEQTALLETGDVFHAPEGTEHVAHPQGAARILVIEREGSL
;
A
#
# COMPACT_ATOMS: atom_id res chain seq x y z
N MET A 1 17.29 -1.42 -11.81
CA MET A 1 17.64 -1.72 -10.39
C MET A 1 17.25 -3.16 -10.12
N SER A 2 18.04 -3.92 -9.38
CA SER A 2 17.67 -5.29 -8.97
C SER A 2 16.43 -5.26 -8.07
N ALA A 3 15.63 -6.32 -8.10
CA ALA A 3 14.52 -6.49 -7.17
C ALA A 3 15.05 -6.45 -5.71
N PRO A 4 14.29 -5.86 -4.76
CA PRO A 4 14.72 -5.76 -3.37
C PRO A 4 14.80 -7.14 -2.71
N ARG A 5 15.86 -7.39 -1.92
CA ARG A 5 15.99 -8.60 -1.09
C ARG A 5 15.36 -8.33 0.26
N ARG A 6 14.10 -8.74 0.40
CA ARG A 6 13.25 -8.48 1.56
C ARG A 6 13.40 -9.53 2.66
N ALA A 7 13.16 -9.13 3.91
CA ALA A 7 12.76 -10.00 5.01
C ALA A 7 11.52 -9.41 5.71
N LEU A 8 10.54 -10.25 6.05
CA LEU A 8 9.37 -9.85 6.82
C LEU A 8 9.64 -10.00 8.32
N LEU A 9 9.58 -8.89 9.06
CA LEU A 9 9.73 -8.83 10.51
C LEU A 9 8.35 -8.81 11.17
N VAL A 10 7.99 -9.90 11.83
CA VAL A 10 6.72 -10.05 12.57
C VAL A 10 6.97 -9.72 14.04
N ILE A 11 6.69 -8.47 14.43
CA ILE A 11 7.08 -7.93 15.73
C ILE A 11 5.98 -8.11 16.78
N ASP A 12 6.32 -8.82 17.86
CA ASP A 12 5.59 -8.93 19.12
C ASP A 12 4.09 -9.27 18.97
N VAL A 13 3.75 -10.14 18.02
CA VAL A 13 2.36 -10.61 17.85
C VAL A 13 2.03 -11.64 18.94
N GLN A 14 1.83 -11.15 20.16
CA GLN A 14 1.65 -11.94 21.38
C GLN A 14 0.28 -11.68 22.02
N ASN A 15 -0.24 -12.65 22.77
CA ASN A 15 -1.60 -12.59 23.35
C ASN A 15 -1.85 -11.37 24.25
N ALA A 16 -0.81 -10.79 24.85
CA ALA A 16 -0.92 -9.56 25.64
C ALA A 16 -1.60 -8.39 24.88
N TYR A 17 -1.49 -8.37 23.56
CA TYR A 17 -2.10 -7.37 22.67
C TYR A 17 -3.54 -7.66 22.26
N PHE A 18 -4.06 -8.87 22.55
CA PHE A 18 -5.38 -9.32 22.12
C PHE A 18 -6.32 -9.52 23.31
N SER A 19 -5.95 -10.47 24.18
CA SER A 19 -6.70 -10.85 25.38
C SER A 19 -6.14 -10.22 26.65
N GLY A 20 -4.90 -9.72 26.61
CA GLY A 20 -4.21 -9.13 27.75
C GLY A 20 -4.50 -7.64 28.01
N PRO A 21 -3.72 -7.00 28.90
CA PRO A 21 -3.98 -5.62 29.33
C PRO A 21 -3.55 -4.55 28.32
N LEU A 22 -2.77 -4.90 27.28
CA LEU A 22 -2.26 -3.96 26.28
C LEU A 22 -3.01 -4.06 24.95
N ARG A 23 -4.34 -4.12 24.99
CA ARG A 23 -5.16 -4.38 23.80
C ARG A 23 -4.93 -3.34 22.70
N ILE A 24 -4.60 -3.81 21.50
CA ILE A 24 -4.49 -2.95 20.31
C ILE A 24 -5.88 -2.45 19.93
N ALA A 25 -5.97 -1.15 19.67
CA ALA A 25 -7.23 -0.46 19.42
C ALA A 25 -7.34 0.13 18.01
N HIS A 26 -6.22 0.44 17.33
CA HIS A 26 -6.25 0.95 15.96
C HIS A 26 -5.00 0.58 15.14
N PRO A 27 -5.15 0.10 13.89
CA PRO A 27 -6.38 -0.51 13.36
C PRO A 27 -6.89 -1.62 14.29
N PRO A 28 -8.20 -1.89 14.33
CA PRO A 28 -8.74 -2.98 15.15
C PRO A 28 -8.03 -4.30 14.85
N VAL A 29 -7.81 -5.14 15.87
CA VAL A 29 -7.15 -6.45 15.66
C VAL A 29 -7.93 -7.38 14.72
N SER A 30 -9.25 -7.18 14.58
CA SER A 30 -10.08 -7.87 13.60
C SER A 30 -9.73 -7.53 12.15
N GLU A 31 -9.01 -6.44 11.92
CA GLU A 31 -8.51 -6.01 10.60
C GLU A 31 -7.01 -6.27 10.47
N SER A 32 -6.22 -5.88 11.48
CA SER A 32 -4.75 -5.98 11.39
C SER A 32 -4.22 -7.40 11.42
N LEU A 33 -4.83 -8.30 12.20
CA LEU A 33 -4.37 -9.68 12.29
C LEU A 33 -4.60 -10.47 10.97
N PRO A 34 -5.77 -10.42 10.31
CA PRO A 34 -5.94 -11.04 8.99
C PRO A 34 -4.94 -10.55 7.94
N ASN A 35 -4.65 -9.24 7.89
CA ASN A 35 -3.67 -8.69 6.97
C ASN A 35 -2.24 -9.12 7.31
N LEU A 36 -1.89 -9.16 8.60
CA LEU A 36 -0.61 -9.70 9.06
C LEU A 36 -0.43 -11.16 8.62
N VAL A 37 -1.47 -11.97 8.76
CA VAL A 37 -1.49 -13.36 8.29
C VAL A 37 -1.29 -13.43 6.77
N ARG A 38 -2.01 -12.61 6.00
CA ARG A 38 -1.82 -12.52 4.54
C ARG A 38 -0.39 -12.15 4.17
N ALA A 39 0.24 -11.24 4.91
CA ALA A 39 1.63 -10.84 4.67
C ALA A 39 2.60 -12.00 4.91
N ILE A 40 2.42 -12.77 6.00
CA ILE A 40 3.24 -13.96 6.28
C ILE A 40 3.07 -15.02 5.18
N ASP A 41 1.83 -15.31 4.80
CA ASP A 41 1.53 -16.34 3.80
C ASP A 41 2.08 -15.93 2.41
N ALA A 42 1.96 -14.64 2.05
CA ALA A 42 2.56 -14.09 0.83
C ALA A 42 4.09 -14.08 0.86
N ALA A 43 4.70 -13.81 2.00
CA ALA A 43 6.16 -13.86 2.17
C ALA A 43 6.69 -15.26 1.86
N HIS A 44 6.10 -16.29 2.48
CA HIS A 44 6.46 -17.68 2.21
C HIS A 44 6.26 -18.06 0.74
N ALA A 45 5.14 -17.67 0.13
CA ALA A 45 4.85 -17.95 -1.27
C ALA A 45 5.87 -17.36 -2.26
N HIS A 46 6.55 -16.26 -1.88
CA HIS A 46 7.55 -15.58 -2.71
C HIS A 46 9.00 -15.81 -2.22
N GLY A 47 9.22 -16.74 -1.28
CA GLY A 47 10.55 -17.03 -0.73
C GLY A 47 11.16 -15.86 0.06
N VAL A 48 10.34 -14.94 0.57
CA VAL A 48 10.77 -13.87 1.48
C VAL A 48 10.89 -14.46 2.89
N PRO A 49 12.07 -14.45 3.52
CA PRO A 49 12.25 -14.96 4.87
C PRO A 49 11.38 -14.21 5.88
N VAL A 50 10.72 -14.97 6.75
CA VAL A 50 9.92 -14.49 7.87
C VAL A 50 10.72 -14.64 9.16
N VAL A 51 10.96 -13.51 9.82
CA VAL A 51 11.57 -13.43 11.14
C VAL A 51 10.48 -13.11 12.14
N VAL A 52 10.28 -13.97 13.13
CA VAL A 52 9.37 -13.68 14.25
C VAL A 52 10.16 -13.09 15.39
N ILE A 53 9.68 -11.98 15.92
CA ILE A 53 10.27 -11.29 17.06
C ILE A 53 9.26 -11.39 18.21
N GLN A 54 9.73 -11.84 19.37
CA GLN A 54 8.92 -12.01 20.57
C GLN A 54 9.55 -11.21 21.71
N HIS A 55 8.76 -10.32 22.31
CA HIS A 55 9.20 -9.57 23.48
C HIS A 55 9.14 -10.45 24.72
N THR A 56 10.20 -10.44 25.51
CA THR A 56 10.31 -11.22 26.74
C THR A 56 10.77 -10.35 27.90
N THR A 57 10.16 -10.57 29.06
CA THR A 57 10.52 -9.95 30.33
C THR A 57 10.61 -11.02 31.43
N VAL A 58 11.13 -10.64 32.60
CA VAL A 58 11.26 -11.56 33.75
C VAL A 58 9.90 -12.14 34.17
N VAL A 59 9.91 -13.34 34.77
CA VAL A 59 8.71 -14.16 35.08
C VAL A 59 7.64 -13.44 35.92
N ASP A 60 8.01 -12.44 36.71
CA ASP A 60 7.09 -11.69 37.57
C ASP A 60 6.68 -10.32 37.02
N ALA A 61 7.02 -10.02 35.76
CA ALA A 61 6.66 -8.76 35.12
C ALA A 61 5.14 -8.66 34.88
N PRO A 62 4.55 -7.45 34.96
CA PRO A 62 3.11 -7.26 34.80
C PRO A 62 2.60 -7.59 33.39
N VAL A 63 3.47 -7.52 32.37
CA VAL A 63 3.16 -7.89 30.98
C VAL A 63 4.40 -8.51 30.34
N PHE A 64 4.17 -9.46 29.43
CA PHE A 64 5.22 -10.20 28.69
C PHE A 64 6.14 -11.06 29.56
N ALA A 65 5.71 -11.41 30.77
CA ALA A 65 6.42 -12.33 31.64
C ALA A 65 6.60 -13.68 30.95
N GLU A 66 7.85 -14.14 30.83
CA GLU A 66 8.19 -15.40 30.17
C GLU A 66 7.38 -16.58 30.74
N GLY A 67 6.77 -17.37 29.85
CA GLY A 67 5.91 -18.50 30.22
C GLY A 67 4.45 -18.16 30.54
N SER A 68 4.07 -16.87 30.64
CA SER A 68 2.67 -16.46 30.79
C SER A 68 1.86 -16.57 29.50
N ASP A 69 0.53 -16.62 29.59
CA ASP A 69 -0.35 -16.59 28.41
C ASP A 69 -0.12 -15.32 27.58
N GLY A 70 -0.04 -14.15 28.23
CA GLY A 70 0.20 -12.87 27.55
C GLY A 70 1.54 -12.82 26.81
N TRP A 71 2.52 -13.60 27.24
CA TRP A 71 3.82 -13.71 26.56
C TRP A 71 3.79 -14.65 25.36
N ALA A 72 2.89 -15.63 25.31
CA ALA A 72 2.80 -16.54 24.19
C ALA A 72 2.51 -15.79 22.88
N LEU A 73 3.16 -16.22 21.80
CA LEU A 73 2.81 -15.77 20.44
C LEU A 73 1.34 -16.08 20.16
N HIS A 74 0.67 -15.18 19.45
CA HIS A 74 -0.69 -15.40 19.00
C HIS A 74 -0.77 -16.69 18.16
N PRO A 75 -1.81 -17.55 18.33
CA PRO A 75 -1.87 -18.86 17.67
C PRO A 75 -1.68 -18.83 16.15
N GLN A 76 -2.19 -17.78 15.48
CA GLN A 76 -2.04 -17.62 14.04
C GLN A 76 -0.58 -17.38 13.61
N VAL A 77 0.26 -16.77 14.45
CA VAL A 77 1.71 -16.62 14.16
C VAL A 77 2.45 -17.86 14.61
N ALA A 78 2.12 -18.41 15.79
CA ALA A 78 2.78 -19.60 16.34
C ALA A 78 2.68 -20.84 15.43
N ALA A 79 1.54 -21.00 14.74
CA ALA A 79 1.28 -22.14 13.85
C ALA A 79 1.97 -22.05 12.47
N ARG A 80 2.58 -20.90 12.14
CA ARG A 80 3.22 -20.67 10.83
C ARG A 80 4.74 -20.91 10.91
N PRO A 81 5.37 -21.36 9.82
CA PRO A 81 6.82 -21.49 9.76
C PRO A 81 7.48 -20.11 9.87
N ARG A 82 8.76 -20.13 10.25
CA ARG A 82 9.63 -18.96 10.37
C ARG A 82 11.07 -19.38 10.16
N GLU A 83 11.83 -18.57 9.42
CA GLU A 83 13.25 -18.80 9.16
C GLU A 83 14.13 -18.37 10.33
N HIS A 84 13.62 -17.48 11.20
CA HIS A 84 14.31 -17.05 12.41
C HIS A 84 13.36 -16.66 13.52
N HIS A 85 13.83 -16.78 14.76
CA HIS A 85 13.09 -16.38 15.95
C HIS A 85 13.99 -15.58 16.88
N VAL A 86 13.59 -14.34 17.18
CA VAL A 86 14.35 -13.41 18.01
C VAL A 86 13.58 -13.13 19.29
N LEU A 87 14.19 -13.46 20.43
CA LEU A 87 13.74 -12.97 21.73
C LEU A 87 14.38 -11.62 22.02
N LYS A 88 13.58 -10.62 22.41
CA LYS A 88 14.10 -9.28 22.76
C LYS A 88 13.55 -8.79 24.09
N ALA A 89 14.41 -8.11 24.85
CA ALA A 89 14.04 -7.44 26.10
C ALA A 89 13.97 -5.90 25.96
N ARG A 90 14.20 -5.37 24.75
CA ARG A 90 14.16 -3.93 24.43
C ARG A 90 13.11 -3.65 23.35
N PRO A 91 12.68 -2.38 23.18
CA PRO A 91 11.74 -2.02 22.12
C PRO A 91 12.24 -2.41 20.72
N SER A 92 13.47 -2.02 20.37
CA SER A 92 14.08 -2.38 19.08
C SER A 92 14.37 -3.87 18.97
N ALA A 93 14.01 -4.46 17.84
CA ALA A 93 14.32 -5.85 17.49
C ALA A 93 15.80 -6.13 17.25
N PHE A 94 16.62 -5.10 17.06
CA PHE A 94 18.06 -5.22 16.81
C PHE A 94 18.90 -5.07 18.09
N ALA A 95 18.39 -4.34 19.07
CA ALA A 95 19.17 -3.94 20.24
C ALA A 95 19.45 -5.13 21.16
N GLY A 96 20.68 -5.64 21.11
CA GLY A 96 21.12 -6.79 21.92
C GLY A 96 20.66 -8.14 21.38
N THR A 97 20.36 -8.22 20.08
CA THR A 97 19.93 -9.46 19.40
C THR A 97 20.87 -9.81 18.25
N ASP A 98 20.68 -10.98 17.64
CA ASP A 98 21.44 -11.43 16.46
C ASP A 98 20.83 -10.97 15.13
N LEU A 99 19.72 -10.22 15.14
CA LEU A 99 18.93 -9.89 13.96
C LEU A 99 19.76 -9.22 12.85
N ALA A 100 20.60 -8.25 13.20
CA ALA A 100 21.43 -7.55 12.22
C ALA A 100 22.40 -8.49 11.50
N ALA A 101 23.07 -9.38 12.24
CA ALA A 101 24.01 -10.34 11.68
C ALA A 101 23.27 -11.37 10.82
N TRP A 102 22.09 -11.81 11.26
CA TRP A 102 21.27 -12.76 10.54
C TRP A 102 20.78 -12.23 9.19
N LEU A 103 20.35 -10.96 9.14
CA LEU A 103 19.94 -10.27 7.92
C LEU A 103 21.12 -10.06 6.95
N ALA A 104 22.27 -9.61 7.48
CA ALA A 104 23.47 -9.38 6.68
C ALA A 104 23.99 -10.68 6.03
N ALA A 105 23.96 -11.81 6.77
CA ALA A 105 24.37 -13.11 6.25
C ALA A 105 23.51 -13.64 5.08
N ARG A 106 22.37 -12.98 4.79
CA ARG A 106 21.44 -13.32 3.70
C ARG A 106 21.36 -12.21 2.64
N ASP A 107 22.24 -11.21 2.73
CA ASP A 107 22.26 -9.99 1.94
C ASP A 107 20.87 -9.31 1.87
N ILE A 108 20.15 -9.30 2.99
CA ILE A 108 18.87 -8.59 3.06
C ILE A 108 19.16 -7.08 3.03
N ASP A 109 18.54 -6.40 2.08
CA ASP A 109 18.68 -4.95 1.89
C ASP A 109 17.40 -4.19 2.29
N THR A 110 16.30 -4.92 2.51
CA THR A 110 14.98 -4.35 2.78
C THR A 110 14.29 -5.15 3.88
N VAL A 111 13.76 -4.49 4.89
CA VAL A 111 12.95 -5.12 5.94
C VAL A 111 11.52 -4.59 5.88
N THR A 112 10.55 -5.50 5.86
CA THR A 112 9.13 -5.18 5.93
C THR A 112 8.65 -5.44 7.35
N VAL A 113 8.07 -4.44 8.02
CA VAL A 113 7.67 -4.50 9.43
C VAL A 113 6.16 -4.64 9.55
N VAL A 114 5.73 -5.64 10.32
CA VAL A 114 4.34 -5.87 10.74
C VAL A 114 4.29 -6.15 12.25
N GLY A 115 3.10 -6.12 12.84
CA GLY A 115 2.90 -6.41 14.26
C GLY A 115 2.84 -5.17 15.15
N TYR A 116 3.24 -5.28 16.41
CA TYR A 116 2.85 -4.32 17.44
C TYR A 116 4.01 -3.90 18.36
N MET A 117 4.04 -2.69 18.92
CA MET A 117 3.18 -1.54 18.61
C MET A 117 3.87 -0.61 17.61
N THR A 118 3.06 0.03 16.76
CA THR A 118 3.48 1.00 15.72
C THR A 118 4.45 2.04 16.28
N HIS A 119 4.10 2.66 17.39
CA HIS A 119 4.82 3.79 18.00
C HIS A 119 5.94 3.39 18.97
N ASN A 120 6.10 2.10 19.28
CA ASN A 120 7.06 1.63 20.28
C ASN A 120 8.04 0.61 19.71
N CYS A 121 7.64 -0.66 19.61
CA CYS A 121 8.53 -1.73 19.15
C CYS A 121 8.82 -1.62 17.66
N ASN A 122 7.78 -1.34 16.85
CA ASN A 122 7.94 -1.13 15.41
C ASN A 122 8.76 0.13 15.17
N ALA A 123 8.38 1.29 15.75
CA ALA A 123 9.12 2.54 15.60
C ALA A 123 10.60 2.41 15.92
N SER A 124 10.93 1.80 17.07
CA SER A 124 12.33 1.61 17.48
C SER A 124 13.10 0.76 16.47
N SER A 125 12.47 -0.30 15.96
CA SER A 125 13.08 -1.19 14.97
C SER A 125 13.19 -0.55 13.59
N VAL A 126 12.19 0.22 13.17
CA VAL A 126 12.17 1.00 11.90
C VAL A 126 13.29 2.02 11.91
N PHE A 127 13.41 2.82 12.98
CA PHE A 127 14.47 3.81 13.08
C PHE A 127 15.85 3.14 13.10
N GLU A 128 16.03 2.06 13.86
CA GLU A 128 17.33 1.39 13.90
C GLU A 128 17.69 0.74 12.55
N ALA A 129 16.73 0.09 11.87
CA ALA A 129 16.93 -0.46 10.53
C ALA A 129 17.36 0.62 9.53
N PHE A 130 16.68 1.77 9.53
CA PHE A 130 17.02 2.91 8.69
C PHE A 130 18.46 3.40 8.95
N HIS A 131 18.84 3.60 10.21
CA HIS A 131 20.20 4.05 10.57
C HIS A 131 21.28 2.98 10.28
N ARG A 132 20.90 1.71 10.13
CA ARG A 132 21.77 0.63 9.66
C ARG A 132 21.90 0.56 8.14
N GLY A 133 21.22 1.45 7.40
CA GLY A 133 21.26 1.52 5.94
C GLY A 133 20.32 0.53 5.23
N LEU A 134 19.40 -0.11 5.95
CA LEU A 134 18.36 -0.94 5.34
C LEU A 134 17.24 -0.05 4.79
N ARG A 135 16.66 -0.44 3.65
CA ARG A 135 15.35 0.06 3.26
C ARG A 135 14.29 -0.52 4.20
N VAL A 136 13.30 0.28 4.56
CA VAL A 136 12.25 -0.14 5.47
C VAL A 136 10.90 0.01 4.80
N GLU A 137 10.05 -0.99 4.96
CA GLU A 137 8.65 -0.99 4.58
C GLU A 137 7.83 -1.23 5.86
N VAL A 138 6.69 -0.57 6.02
CA VAL A 138 5.76 -0.79 7.14
C VAL A 138 4.37 -1.04 6.55
N LEU A 139 3.75 -2.16 6.92
CA LEU A 139 2.37 -2.42 6.53
C LEU A 139 1.45 -1.83 7.59
N ALA A 140 0.85 -0.68 7.28
CA ALA A 140 0.04 0.08 8.25
C ALA A 140 -1.19 -0.74 8.71
N ASP A 141 -1.83 -1.42 7.76
CA ASP A 141 -3.00 -2.26 7.97
C ASP A 141 -2.68 -3.65 8.55
N ALA A 142 -1.41 -3.98 8.80
CA ALA A 142 -0.94 -5.16 9.51
C ALA A 142 -0.06 -4.79 10.73
N SER A 143 -0.17 -3.54 11.16
CA SER A 143 0.41 -3.01 12.39
C SER A 143 -0.69 -2.45 13.28
N GLY A 144 -0.37 -1.92 14.45
CA GLY A 144 -1.37 -1.27 15.29
C GLY A 144 -0.81 -0.56 16.52
N ALA A 145 -1.66 0.24 17.15
CA ALA A 145 -1.37 1.02 18.34
C ALA A 145 -2.53 0.91 19.36
N LEU A 146 -2.26 1.42 20.55
CA LEU A 146 -3.21 1.61 21.64
C LEU A 146 -3.13 3.07 22.11
N ALA A 147 -4.14 3.53 22.84
CA ALA A 147 -4.19 4.91 23.33
C ALA A 147 -3.29 5.10 24.57
N TYR A 148 -2.76 6.31 24.75
CA TYR A 148 -2.04 6.69 25.96
C TYR A 148 -2.62 7.96 26.58
N ALA A 149 -2.56 8.02 27.90
CA ALA A 149 -2.72 9.23 28.69
C ALA A 149 -1.68 9.22 29.81
N ASN A 150 -0.91 10.32 29.95
CA ASN A 150 0.10 10.50 30.98
C ASN A 150 0.31 12.00 31.25
N ALA A 151 1.36 12.37 31.99
CA ALA A 151 1.64 13.76 32.35
C ALA A 151 1.88 14.70 31.13
N ALA A 152 2.24 14.17 29.97
CA ALA A 152 2.44 14.96 28.74
C ALA A 152 1.15 15.20 27.94
N GLY A 153 0.04 14.55 28.31
CA GLY A 153 -1.25 14.67 27.61
C GLY A 153 -1.87 13.31 27.29
N GLN A 154 -2.76 13.31 26.31
CA GLN A 154 -3.44 12.10 25.84
C GLN A 154 -3.47 12.07 24.31
N ALA A 155 -3.42 10.86 23.75
CA ALA A 155 -3.58 10.61 22.33
C ALA A 155 -4.32 9.28 22.12
N SER A 156 -5.27 9.29 21.19
CA SER A 156 -5.99 8.08 20.79
C SER A 156 -5.08 7.12 20.03
N ALA A 157 -5.49 5.85 19.96
CA ALA A 157 -4.77 4.84 19.17
C ALA A 157 -4.69 5.21 17.68
N GLU A 158 -5.75 5.81 17.14
CA GLU A 158 -5.79 6.30 15.75
C GLU A 158 -4.76 7.41 15.53
N GLU A 159 -4.74 8.43 16.39
CA GLU A 159 -3.79 9.53 16.26
C GLU A 159 -2.34 9.03 16.35
N ILE A 160 -2.06 8.15 17.31
CA ILE A 160 -0.72 7.57 17.48
C ILE A 160 -0.32 6.78 16.23
N HIS A 161 -1.18 5.87 15.75
CA HIS A 161 -0.87 5.06 14.57
C HIS A 161 -0.70 5.93 13.32
N ARG A 162 -1.64 6.86 13.06
CA ARG A 162 -1.60 7.76 11.89
C ARG A 162 -0.37 8.67 11.91
N VAL A 163 -0.06 9.30 13.05
CA VAL A 163 1.09 10.21 13.15
C VAL A 163 2.39 9.46 12.88
N PHE A 164 2.60 8.28 13.49
CA PHE A 164 3.79 7.49 13.23
C PHE A 164 3.85 7.00 11.78
N SER A 165 2.74 6.57 11.19
CA SER A 165 2.67 6.20 9.76
C SER A 165 3.06 7.36 8.84
N VAL A 166 2.56 8.58 9.09
CA VAL A 166 2.95 9.78 8.31
C VAL A 166 4.43 10.11 8.50
N VAL A 167 4.94 10.06 9.73
CA VAL A 167 6.36 10.33 10.03
C VAL A 167 7.27 9.31 9.38
N PHE A 168 6.95 8.02 9.48
CA PHE A 168 7.68 6.96 8.81
C PHE A 168 7.71 7.21 7.30
N HIS A 169 6.56 7.48 6.68
CA HIS A 169 6.48 7.69 5.25
C HIS A 169 7.21 8.94 4.74
N SER A 170 7.46 9.91 5.62
CA SER A 170 8.18 11.12 5.26
C SER A 170 9.70 10.94 5.16
N ASN A 171 10.26 9.83 5.68
CA ASN A 171 11.73 9.68 5.72
C ASN A 171 12.24 8.26 5.97
N PHE A 172 11.58 7.50 6.86
CA PHE A 172 12.17 6.29 7.46
C PHE A 172 11.75 4.99 6.79
N ALA A 173 10.52 4.91 6.27
CA ALA A 173 9.98 3.70 5.67
C ALA A 173 8.91 3.97 4.62
N ALA A 174 8.81 3.13 3.58
CA ALA A 174 7.63 3.11 2.73
C ALA A 174 6.45 2.52 3.52
N VAL A 175 5.43 3.33 3.81
CA VAL A 175 4.25 2.90 4.55
C VAL A 175 3.15 2.62 3.54
N VAL A 176 2.67 1.38 3.51
CA VAL A 176 1.72 0.89 2.51
C VAL A 176 0.67 -0.03 3.13
N SER A 177 -0.35 -0.39 2.37
CA SER A 177 -1.24 -1.51 2.71
C SER A 177 -0.55 -2.85 2.43
N THR A 178 -1.04 -3.90 3.08
CA THR A 178 -0.61 -5.28 2.84
C THR A 178 -0.86 -5.69 1.39
N GLU A 179 -1.97 -5.25 0.81
CA GLU A 179 -2.31 -5.49 -0.60
C GLU A 179 -1.27 -4.88 -1.55
N ALA A 180 -0.94 -3.60 -1.37
CA ALA A 180 0.06 -2.92 -2.20
C ALA A 180 1.44 -3.56 -2.07
N TRP A 181 1.80 -4.03 -0.87
CA TRP A 181 3.05 -4.76 -0.67
C TRP A 181 3.07 -6.11 -1.40
N ILE A 182 1.98 -6.88 -1.35
CA ILE A 182 1.87 -8.14 -2.10
C ILE A 182 1.99 -7.90 -3.61
N ALA A 183 1.34 -6.86 -4.14
CA ALA A 183 1.49 -6.48 -5.54
C ALA A 183 2.95 -6.11 -5.88
N ALA A 184 3.64 -5.38 -5.00
CA ALA A 184 5.05 -5.04 -5.17
C ALA A 184 5.99 -6.25 -5.08
N LEU A 185 5.65 -7.27 -4.28
CA LEU A 185 6.38 -8.55 -4.28
C LEU A 185 6.27 -9.24 -5.64
N GLN A 186 5.05 -9.37 -6.16
CA GLN A 186 4.77 -10.03 -7.43
C GLN A 186 5.47 -9.32 -8.60
N ALA A 187 5.49 -7.98 -8.58
CA ALA A 187 6.13 -7.17 -9.59
C ALA A 187 7.66 -7.00 -9.40
N GLY A 188 8.24 -7.50 -8.31
CA GLY A 188 9.64 -7.23 -7.94
C GLY A 188 9.95 -5.74 -7.74
N GLN A 189 8.93 -4.94 -7.43
CA GLN A 189 9.00 -3.49 -7.36
C GLN A 189 9.52 -3.03 -6.00
N THR A 190 10.36 -1.98 -5.99
CA THR A 190 10.75 -1.29 -4.75
C THR A 190 9.67 -0.29 -4.36
N LEU A 191 9.22 -0.34 -3.10
CA LEU A 191 8.35 0.67 -2.53
C LEU A 191 9.18 1.84 -2.01
N GLN A 192 8.74 3.07 -2.26
CA GLN A 192 9.50 4.28 -1.92
C GLN A 192 8.73 5.12 -0.91
N PRO A 193 9.39 5.59 0.17
CA PRO A 193 8.83 6.64 1.00
C PRO A 193 8.79 7.97 0.24
N TYR A 194 8.03 8.91 0.77
CA TYR A 194 8.24 10.32 0.47
C TYR A 194 9.49 10.84 1.21
N ASN A 195 9.82 12.10 0.98
CA ASN A 195 10.84 12.81 1.75
C ASN A 195 10.21 13.96 2.55
N VAL A 196 10.94 14.42 3.58
CA VAL A 196 10.49 15.45 4.54
C VAL A 196 9.98 16.69 3.83
N LEU A 197 10.70 17.17 2.81
CA LEU A 197 10.32 18.38 2.06
C LEU A 197 9.00 18.15 1.30
N SER A 198 8.90 17.06 0.54
CA SER A 198 7.70 16.74 -0.24
C SER A 198 6.47 16.52 0.63
N SER A 199 6.63 15.89 1.81
CA SER A 199 5.54 15.69 2.76
C SER A 199 5.11 17.02 3.39
N HIS A 200 6.06 17.89 3.75
CA HIS A 200 5.74 19.22 4.26
C HIS A 200 5.05 20.11 3.22
N GLN A 201 5.54 20.10 1.98
CA GLN A 201 4.93 20.84 0.86
C GLN A 201 3.48 20.38 0.63
N ARG A 202 3.24 19.06 0.59
CA ARG A 202 1.89 18.50 0.48
C ARG A 202 0.97 18.95 1.62
N ALA A 203 1.45 18.96 2.86
CA ALA A 203 0.67 19.39 4.01
C ALA A 203 0.27 20.87 3.96
N ARG A 204 1.08 21.72 3.33
CA ARG A 204 0.79 23.16 3.14
C ARG A 204 -0.07 23.47 1.91
N GLY A 205 -0.31 22.48 1.05
CA GLY A 205 -0.81 22.73 -0.30
C GLY A 205 0.24 23.37 -1.22
N ASP A 206 1.51 23.43 -0.77
CA ASP A 206 2.68 23.94 -1.51
C ASP A 206 3.26 22.89 -2.45
N THR A 207 2.58 21.76 -2.69
CA THR A 207 2.74 21.09 -3.99
C THR A 207 2.48 22.18 -5.00
N ALA A 208 3.48 22.55 -5.82
CA ALA A 208 3.32 23.55 -6.86
C ALA A 208 1.91 23.39 -7.43
N SER A 209 1.01 24.36 -7.15
CA SER A 209 -0.31 24.32 -7.78
C SER A 209 0.02 24.14 -9.25
N PRO A 210 -0.42 23.05 -9.90
CA PRO A 210 -0.12 22.87 -11.29
C PRO A 210 -0.53 24.18 -11.94
N THR A 211 0.44 24.88 -12.54
CA THR A 211 0.13 26.12 -13.24
C THR A 211 -1.03 25.78 -14.16
N PRO A 212 -2.15 26.54 -14.15
CA PRO A 212 -3.32 26.16 -14.90
C PRO A 212 -2.94 25.81 -16.33
N THR A 213 -3.00 24.53 -16.67
CA THR A 213 -2.62 24.04 -17.99
C THR A 213 -3.85 23.95 -18.85
N VAL A 214 -3.80 24.57 -20.03
CA VAL A 214 -4.84 24.39 -21.04
C VAL A 214 -4.45 23.22 -21.93
N VAL A 215 -5.13 22.08 -21.76
CA VAL A 215 -4.98 20.94 -22.68
C VAL A 215 -5.90 21.16 -23.86
N ARG A 216 -5.31 21.29 -25.06
CA ARG A 216 -6.04 21.37 -26.33
C ARG A 216 -6.08 19.97 -26.92
N SER A 217 -7.25 19.32 -26.91
CA SER A 217 -7.41 17.93 -27.39
C SER A 217 -6.81 17.71 -28.78
N ARG A 218 -7.07 18.64 -29.71
CA ARG A 218 -6.57 18.62 -31.09
C ARG A 218 -5.05 18.62 -31.24
N ASP A 219 -4.31 19.14 -30.25
CA ASP A 219 -2.86 19.26 -30.31
C ASP A 219 -2.16 17.96 -29.89
N PHE A 220 -2.88 17.05 -29.21
CA PHE A 220 -2.33 15.77 -28.80
C PHE A 220 -2.45 14.74 -29.93
N THR A 221 -1.33 14.16 -30.33
CA THR A 221 -1.27 13.02 -31.25
C THR A 221 -0.31 12.01 -30.65
N GLY A 222 -0.81 10.80 -30.36
CA GLY A 222 -0.01 9.71 -29.84
C GLY A 222 0.95 9.14 -30.89
N THR A 223 2.02 8.53 -30.42
CA THR A 223 2.93 7.70 -31.23
C THR A 223 2.34 6.32 -31.53
N ARG A 224 1.32 5.89 -30.78
CA ARG A 224 0.56 4.65 -30.98
C ARG A 224 -0.91 4.83 -30.62
N ALA A 225 -1.77 3.99 -31.18
CA ALA A 225 -3.19 3.96 -30.85
C ALA A 225 -3.39 3.74 -29.34
N TRP A 226 -4.35 4.48 -28.77
CA TRP A 226 -4.72 4.49 -27.36
C TRP A 226 -3.64 4.99 -26.40
N GLU A 227 -2.60 5.65 -26.91
CA GLU A 227 -1.66 6.38 -26.07
C GLU A 227 -2.39 7.46 -25.26
N ALA A 228 -2.07 7.52 -23.97
CA ALA A 228 -2.75 8.37 -23.00
C ALA A 228 -1.82 9.50 -22.55
N LEU A 229 -2.30 10.74 -22.64
CA LEU A 229 -1.76 11.90 -21.95
C LEU A 229 -2.45 12.04 -20.59
N PRO A 230 -1.73 11.87 -19.46
CA PRO A 230 -2.31 12.10 -18.14
C PRO A 230 -2.65 13.58 -17.96
N ILE A 231 -3.89 13.89 -17.53
CA ILE A 231 -4.33 15.26 -17.25
C ILE A 231 -4.32 15.52 -15.75
N ALA A 232 -5.01 14.69 -14.98
CA ALA A 232 -5.17 14.88 -13.54
C ALA A 232 -5.46 13.57 -12.83
N ARG A 233 -5.32 13.60 -11.51
CA ARG A 233 -5.77 12.56 -10.58
C ARG A 233 -6.62 13.21 -9.51
N LEU A 234 -7.84 12.72 -9.33
CA LEU A 234 -8.82 13.25 -8.40
C LEU A 234 -9.28 12.10 -7.49
N ASP A 235 -8.82 12.05 -6.24
CA ASP A 235 -9.26 11.08 -5.24
C ASP A 235 -9.35 9.61 -5.73
N GLY A 236 -8.29 9.13 -6.39
CA GLY A 236 -8.22 7.77 -6.94
C GLY A 236 -8.92 7.57 -8.29
N VAL A 237 -9.41 8.65 -8.90
CA VAL A 237 -9.93 8.70 -10.28
C VAL A 237 -8.87 9.28 -11.19
N GLY A 238 -8.49 8.53 -12.22
CA GLY A 238 -7.60 8.99 -13.28
C GLY A 238 -8.37 9.76 -14.34
N VAL A 239 -7.81 10.88 -14.80
CA VAL A 239 -8.32 11.66 -15.94
C VAL A 239 -7.26 11.68 -17.02
N ARG A 240 -7.55 11.06 -18.17
CA ARG A 240 -6.58 10.87 -19.25
C ARG A 240 -7.17 11.25 -20.59
N LEU A 241 -6.38 11.91 -21.44
CA LEU A 241 -6.72 12.14 -22.85
C LEU A 241 -6.04 11.08 -23.70
N HIS A 242 -6.83 10.24 -24.36
CA HIS A 242 -6.33 9.24 -25.30
C HIS A 242 -6.32 9.80 -26.71
N TRP A 243 -5.32 9.40 -27.49
CA TRP A 243 -5.32 9.55 -28.94
C TRP A 243 -5.41 8.17 -29.59
N THR A 244 -6.25 8.02 -30.61
CA THR A 244 -6.34 6.78 -31.35
C THR A 244 -6.86 6.96 -32.78
N ASP A 245 -6.35 6.14 -33.69
CA ASP A 245 -6.81 5.97 -35.06
C ASP A 245 -7.20 4.50 -35.36
N GLN A 246 -7.16 3.63 -34.36
CA GLN A 246 -7.51 2.22 -34.45
C GLN A 246 -8.55 1.83 -33.37
N PRO A 247 -9.40 0.82 -33.62
CA PRO A 247 -10.29 0.28 -32.61
C PRO A 247 -9.54 -0.16 -31.34
N TYR A 248 -10.20 -0.06 -30.19
CA TYR A 248 -9.69 -0.70 -28.96
C TYR A 248 -9.99 -2.20 -28.98
N VAL A 249 -9.73 -2.87 -27.85
CA VAL A 249 -10.11 -4.27 -27.63
C VAL A 249 -11.43 -4.30 -26.87
N TRP A 250 -12.27 -5.29 -27.16
CA TRP A 250 -13.44 -5.59 -26.35
C TRP A 250 -13.01 -5.89 -24.91
N HIS A 251 -13.60 -5.19 -23.96
CA HIS A 251 -13.34 -5.36 -22.54
C HIS A 251 -14.63 -5.17 -21.74
N VAL A 252 -14.59 -5.62 -20.48
CA VAL A 252 -15.68 -5.50 -19.52
C VAL A 252 -15.17 -4.66 -18.37
N ASN A 253 -15.86 -3.57 -18.08
CA ASN A 253 -15.41 -2.63 -17.06
C ASN A 253 -15.55 -3.25 -15.68
N ASP A 254 -14.49 -3.15 -14.87
CA ASP A 254 -14.45 -3.48 -13.45
C ASP A 254 -14.72 -2.26 -12.54
N GLY A 255 -15.17 -1.16 -13.15
CA GLY A 255 -15.58 0.07 -12.50
C GLY A 255 -16.44 0.96 -13.41
N GLN A 256 -16.82 2.14 -12.93
CA GLN A 256 -17.50 3.13 -13.77
C GLN A 256 -16.49 3.86 -14.64
N GLU A 257 -16.86 4.08 -15.90
CA GLU A 257 -16.03 4.80 -16.86
C GLU A 257 -16.87 5.82 -17.65
N ILE A 258 -16.27 6.98 -17.89
CA ILE A 258 -16.83 8.04 -18.73
C ILE A 258 -15.89 8.29 -19.91
N PHE A 259 -16.44 8.18 -21.12
CA PHE A 259 -15.82 8.55 -22.38
C PHE A 259 -16.42 9.86 -22.87
N ALA A 260 -15.62 10.91 -23.05
CA ALA A 260 -16.05 12.13 -23.73
C ALA A 260 -15.21 12.36 -24.99
N VAL A 261 -15.86 12.47 -26.15
CA VAL A 261 -15.16 12.75 -27.40
C VAL A 261 -14.83 14.24 -27.46
N LEU A 262 -13.54 14.58 -27.39
CA LEU A 262 -13.06 15.97 -27.38
C LEU A 262 -12.53 16.43 -28.74
N ASP A 263 -12.29 15.51 -29.67
CA ASP A 263 -11.93 15.77 -31.07
C ASP A 263 -12.15 14.51 -31.90
N GLY A 264 -12.67 14.66 -33.13
CA GLY A 264 -12.99 13.54 -34.02
C GLY A 264 -14.35 12.90 -33.72
N ARG A 265 -14.51 11.64 -34.14
CA ARG A 265 -15.75 10.84 -34.00
C ARG A 265 -15.41 9.41 -33.63
N VAL A 266 -16.23 8.79 -32.78
CA VAL A 266 -16.02 7.42 -32.32
C VAL A 266 -17.33 6.67 -32.41
N ARG A 267 -17.35 5.53 -33.10
CA ARG A 267 -18.47 4.60 -33.00
C ARG A 267 -18.25 3.73 -31.77
N MET A 268 -19.09 3.89 -30.77
CA MET A 268 -19.07 3.05 -29.58
C MET A 268 -19.95 1.84 -29.81
N HIS A 269 -19.43 0.66 -29.48
CA HIS A 269 -20.14 -0.61 -29.52
C HIS A 269 -20.24 -1.14 -28.09
N TRP A 270 -21.40 -1.64 -27.67
CA TRP A 270 -21.56 -2.31 -26.38
C TRP A 270 -22.57 -3.43 -26.48
N ARG A 271 -22.52 -4.40 -25.56
CA ARG A 271 -23.46 -5.52 -25.54
C ARG A 271 -24.49 -5.35 -24.42
N ARG A 272 -25.75 -5.51 -24.78
CA ARG A 272 -26.87 -5.57 -23.81
C ARG A 272 -27.68 -6.83 -24.08
N HIS A 273 -27.75 -7.71 -23.08
CA HIS A 273 -28.43 -9.01 -23.17
C HIS A 273 -27.96 -9.84 -24.38
N GLY A 274 -26.65 -9.88 -24.63
CA GLY A 274 -26.06 -10.62 -25.74
C GLY A 274 -26.26 -10.00 -27.13
N THR A 275 -26.93 -8.85 -27.24
CA THR A 275 -27.11 -8.14 -28.50
C THR A 275 -26.20 -6.92 -28.55
N GLU A 276 -25.43 -6.79 -29.63
CA GLU A 276 -24.59 -5.63 -29.86
C GLU A 276 -25.44 -4.40 -30.17
N GLN A 277 -25.10 -3.28 -29.54
CA GLN A 277 -25.67 -1.97 -29.73
C GLN A 277 -24.55 -1.04 -30.21
N THR A 278 -24.89 -0.03 -31.00
CA THR A 278 -23.91 0.94 -31.47
C THR A 278 -24.45 2.35 -31.42
N ALA A 279 -23.57 3.31 -31.15
CA ALA A 279 -23.85 4.73 -31.26
C ALA A 279 -22.63 5.43 -31.85
N LEU A 280 -22.86 6.38 -32.75
CA LEU A 280 -21.81 7.25 -33.25
C LEU A 280 -21.74 8.49 -32.36
N LEU A 281 -20.64 8.64 -31.63
CA LEU A 281 -20.34 9.77 -30.77
C LEU A 281 -19.61 10.85 -31.59
N GLU A 282 -20.11 12.07 -31.52
CA GLU A 282 -19.48 13.27 -32.09
C GLU A 282 -18.74 14.08 -31.02
N THR A 283 -17.99 15.08 -31.44
CA THR A 283 -17.29 15.97 -30.49
C THR A 283 -18.29 16.67 -29.59
N GLY A 284 -18.12 16.51 -28.26
CA GLY A 284 -19.04 16.99 -27.24
C GLY A 284 -19.98 15.92 -26.67
N ASP A 285 -20.07 14.75 -27.30
CA ASP A 285 -20.86 13.63 -26.79
C ASP A 285 -20.10 12.86 -25.71
N VAL A 286 -20.89 12.30 -24.79
CA VAL A 286 -20.42 11.50 -23.66
C VAL A 286 -21.06 10.13 -23.69
N PHE A 287 -20.26 9.10 -23.52
CA PHE A 287 -20.70 7.73 -23.26
C PHE A 287 -20.33 7.33 -21.84
N HIS A 288 -21.30 6.85 -21.09
CA HIS A 288 -21.12 6.35 -19.74
C HIS A 288 -21.25 4.83 -19.76
N ALA A 289 -20.20 4.15 -19.29
CA ALA A 289 -20.15 2.71 -19.12
C ALA A 289 -20.18 2.38 -17.62
N PRO A 290 -21.33 1.94 -17.08
CA PRO A 290 -21.38 1.38 -15.73
C PRO A 290 -20.49 0.15 -15.60
N GLU A 291 -20.14 -0.20 -14.36
CA GLU A 291 -19.46 -1.46 -14.04
C GLU A 291 -20.18 -2.67 -14.66
N GLY A 292 -19.42 -3.59 -15.25
CA GLY A 292 -19.91 -4.76 -15.96
C GLY A 292 -20.31 -4.51 -17.42
N THR A 293 -20.13 -3.30 -17.94
CA THR A 293 -20.43 -2.99 -19.35
C THR A 293 -19.37 -3.59 -20.27
N GLU A 294 -19.76 -4.50 -21.15
CA GLU A 294 -18.89 -5.00 -22.23
C GLU A 294 -18.96 -4.05 -23.43
N HIS A 295 -17.84 -3.42 -23.79
CA HIS A 295 -17.83 -2.41 -24.86
C HIS A 295 -16.50 -2.30 -25.62
N VAL A 296 -16.52 -1.60 -26.75
CA VAL A 296 -15.34 -1.26 -27.56
C VAL A 296 -15.56 0.03 -28.36
N ALA A 297 -14.52 0.85 -28.43
CA ALA A 297 -14.52 2.11 -29.15
C ALA A 297 -13.85 1.97 -30.52
N HIS A 298 -14.55 2.36 -31.59
CA HIS A 298 -14.07 2.33 -32.98
C HIS A 298 -13.95 3.76 -33.54
N PRO A 299 -12.75 4.36 -33.57
CA PRO A 299 -12.60 5.73 -34.04
C PRO A 299 -12.86 5.82 -35.55
N GLN A 300 -13.48 6.91 -36.00
CA GLN A 300 -13.79 7.16 -37.42
C GLN A 300 -12.74 8.12 -38.01
N GLY A 301 -11.51 7.63 -38.16
CA GLY A 301 -10.30 8.44 -38.33
C GLY A 301 -9.61 8.70 -37.00
N ALA A 302 -8.70 9.67 -36.92
CA ALA A 302 -8.07 10.02 -35.64
C ALA A 302 -9.09 10.68 -34.69
N ALA A 303 -9.10 10.26 -33.42
CA ALA A 303 -9.95 10.81 -32.38
C ALA A 303 -9.15 11.08 -31.10
N ARG A 304 -9.62 12.06 -30.31
CA ARG A 304 -9.15 12.28 -28.93
C ARG A 304 -10.29 12.19 -27.94
N ILE A 305 -10.08 11.37 -26.94
CA ILE A 305 -11.12 10.88 -26.05
C ILE A 305 -10.64 11.13 -24.63
N LEU A 306 -11.42 11.88 -23.85
CA LEU A 306 -11.20 11.98 -22.42
C LEU A 306 -11.82 10.76 -21.75
N VAL A 307 -11.00 9.99 -21.05
CA VAL A 307 -11.42 8.84 -20.25
C VAL A 307 -11.26 9.20 -18.78
N ILE A 308 -12.31 8.96 -18.01
CA ILE A 308 -12.38 9.19 -16.56
C ILE A 308 -12.84 7.90 -15.90
N GLU A 309 -11.98 7.34 -15.06
CA GLU A 309 -12.20 6.03 -14.43
C GLU A 309 -11.36 5.86 -13.16
N ARG A 310 -11.67 4.82 -12.38
CA ARG A 310 -10.92 4.49 -11.17
C ARG A 310 -9.51 4.01 -11.55
N GLU A 311 -8.48 4.37 -10.77
CA GLU A 311 -7.15 3.85 -11.07
C GLU A 311 -7.08 2.32 -10.95
N GLY A 312 -6.54 1.67 -11.99
CA GLY A 312 -6.41 0.22 -12.07
C GLY A 312 -7.59 -0.49 -12.71
N SER A 313 -8.64 0.23 -13.11
CA SER A 313 -9.69 -0.36 -13.95
C SER A 313 -9.16 -0.70 -15.35
N LEU A 314 -9.73 -1.76 -15.92
CA LEU A 314 -9.42 -2.29 -17.25
C LEU A 314 -10.46 -1.89 -18.30
#